data_AF-A0A1N7GBF2-F1
#
_entry.id   AF-A0A1N7GBF2-F1
#
_cell.length_a   1.000
_cell.length_b   1.000
_cell.length_c   1.000
_cell.angle_alpha   90.00
_cell.angle_beta   90.00
_cell.angle_gamma   90.00
#
_symmetry.space_group_name_H-M   'P 1'
#
loop_
_entity.id
_entity.type
_entity.pdbx_description
1 polymer ?
#
loop_
_entity_poly.entity_id
_entity_poly.type
_entity_poly.pdbx_seq_one_letter_code
_entity_poly.pdbx_strand_id
1 'polypeptide(L)'
;MRATHHTERMSTPRQRYRDQVRSEIKQIALVQIGAGGAAALSLNAVAKQLGVTGPALYKYFRSRDDLLTELILEAFDDVAGAVRAAAGGGPPRERLHALARAFHGWAVANPHLFQLLAGTPSPGYEAPPESMLRARSVLGPFLPVFAGGHCRPGTEPLREQMRRWVEETPAVAEWVRTFAPEGDPATALAGTVMAWAQLQGVVSLDVQGQFAGLGHSGATLLDAVIDALADSMGL
;
A
#
# COMPACT_ATOMS: atom_id res chain seq x y z
N MET A 1 30.75 -0.44 27.05
CA MET A 1 29.41 0.10 27.40
C MET A 1 29.37 1.57 26.99
N ARG A 2 28.79 1.90 25.82
CA ARG A 2 28.62 3.28 25.37
C ARG A 2 27.18 3.43 24.89
N ALA A 3 26.34 4.01 25.73
CA ALA A 3 24.96 4.33 25.40
C ALA A 3 24.94 5.54 24.46
N THR A 4 24.54 5.33 23.21
CA THR A 4 24.17 6.41 22.29
C THR A 4 22.77 6.88 22.65
N HIS A 5 22.68 7.99 23.39
CA HIS A 5 21.45 8.74 23.55
C HIS A 5 21.01 9.29 22.18
N HIS A 6 19.94 8.74 21.63
CA HIS A 6 19.21 9.31 20.51
C HIS A 6 18.33 10.44 21.06
N THR A 7 18.82 11.68 21.02
CA THR A 7 18.03 12.86 21.39
C THR A 7 17.00 13.13 20.30
N GLU A 8 15.74 12.76 20.53
CA GLU A 8 14.59 13.28 19.79
C GLU A 8 14.60 14.81 19.86
N ARG A 9 14.84 15.48 18.73
CA ARG A 9 14.76 16.95 18.68
C ARG A 9 13.30 17.37 18.73
N MET A 10 12.90 18.06 19.79
CA MET A 10 11.57 18.66 19.91
C MET A 10 11.32 19.68 18.79
N SER A 11 10.22 19.51 18.04
CA SER A 11 9.81 20.40 16.94
C SER A 11 9.49 21.82 17.44
N THR A 12 10.03 22.84 16.75
CA THR A 12 9.80 24.24 17.11
C THR A 12 8.32 24.64 16.92
N PRO A 13 7.79 25.65 17.63
CA PRO A 13 6.41 26.13 17.42
C PRO A 13 6.09 26.49 15.96
N ARG A 14 7.07 27.06 15.23
CA ARG A 14 6.92 27.41 13.81
C ARG A 14 6.81 26.17 12.92
N GLN A 15 7.57 25.12 13.24
CA GLN A 15 7.53 23.87 12.51
C GLN A 15 6.19 23.16 12.74
N ARG A 16 5.73 23.07 14.00
CA ARG A 16 4.39 22.53 14.32
C ARG A 16 3.27 23.26 13.58
N TYR A 17 3.31 24.59 13.51
CA TYR A 17 2.35 25.36 12.73
C TYR A 17 2.42 25.03 11.24
N ARG A 18 3.63 24.92 10.68
CA ARG A 18 3.81 24.54 9.27
C ARG A 18 3.26 23.14 8.97
N ASP A 19 3.51 22.18 9.86
CA ASP A 19 3.04 20.79 9.71
C ASP A 19 1.50 20.72 9.81
N GLN A 20 0.90 21.50 10.71
CA GLN A 20 -0.54 21.63 10.83
C GLN A 20 -1.17 22.16 9.53
N VAL A 21 -0.62 23.24 8.96
CA VAL A 21 -1.12 23.79 7.69
C VAL A 21 -0.95 22.80 6.55
N ARG A 22 0.18 22.06 6.49
CA ARG A 22 0.36 20.99 5.48
C ARG A 22 -0.70 19.89 5.62
N SER A 23 -1.01 19.50 6.85
CA SER A 23 -2.07 18.53 7.13
C SER A 23 -3.43 19.01 6.61
N GLU A 24 -3.80 20.26 6.89
CA GLU A 24 -5.05 20.86 6.40
C GLU A 24 -5.13 20.91 4.86
N ILE A 25 -4.02 21.26 4.20
CA ILE A 25 -3.91 21.23 2.72
C ILE A 25 -4.19 19.82 2.19
N LYS A 26 -3.56 18.79 2.79
CA LYS A 26 -3.75 17.39 2.41
C LYS A 26 -5.19 16.92 2.63
N GLN A 27 -5.82 17.28 3.74
CA GLN A 27 -7.23 16.94 3.99
C GLN A 27 -8.16 17.54 2.93
N ILE A 28 -7.97 18.80 2.58
CA ILE A 28 -8.74 19.45 1.50
C ILE A 28 -8.49 18.76 0.15
N ALA A 29 -7.25 18.39 -0.13
CA ALA A 29 -6.86 17.69 -1.35
C ALA A 29 -7.55 16.32 -1.46
N LEU A 30 -7.60 15.55 -0.36
CA LEU A 30 -8.28 14.25 -0.32
C LEU A 30 -9.78 14.35 -0.60
N VAL A 31 -10.43 15.43 -0.16
CA VAL A 31 -11.84 15.69 -0.51
C VAL A 31 -12.02 15.91 -2.02
N GLN A 32 -11.12 16.68 -2.67
CA GLN A 32 -11.17 16.87 -4.13
C GLN A 32 -10.94 15.55 -4.86
N ILE A 33 -9.97 14.75 -4.40
CA ILE A 33 -9.66 13.44 -4.96
C ILE A 33 -10.86 12.49 -4.81
N GLY A 34 -11.55 12.53 -3.68
CA GLY A 34 -12.75 11.72 -3.47
C GLY A 34 -13.91 12.04 -4.42
N ALA A 35 -13.99 13.27 -4.91
CA ALA A 35 -15.05 13.70 -5.82
C ALA A 35 -14.79 13.37 -7.31
N GLY A 36 -13.51 13.26 -7.72
CA GLY A 36 -13.17 13.12 -9.14
C GLY A 36 -11.81 12.49 -9.43
N GLY A 37 -11.26 11.73 -8.49
CA GLY A 37 -9.95 11.09 -8.58
C GLY A 37 -8.78 12.08 -8.57
N ALA A 38 -7.57 11.57 -8.81
CA ALA A 38 -6.36 12.38 -8.82
C ALA A 38 -6.41 13.57 -9.81
N ALA A 39 -7.10 13.41 -10.95
CA ALA A 39 -7.25 14.46 -11.96
C ALA A 39 -8.03 15.69 -11.45
N ALA A 40 -8.89 15.53 -10.45
CA ALA A 40 -9.65 16.63 -9.86
C ALA A 40 -8.82 17.54 -8.92
N LEU A 41 -7.61 17.12 -8.53
CA LEU A 41 -6.77 17.88 -7.61
C LEU A 41 -6.31 19.21 -8.21
N SER A 42 -6.70 20.32 -7.57
CA SER A 42 -6.33 21.68 -7.96
C SER A 42 -5.80 22.48 -6.77
N LEU A 43 -4.52 22.85 -6.82
CA LEU A 43 -3.89 23.71 -5.81
C LEU A 43 -4.64 25.04 -5.64
N ASN A 44 -5.11 25.65 -6.72
CA ASN A 44 -5.87 26.91 -6.62
C ASN A 44 -7.20 26.73 -5.88
N ALA A 45 -7.89 25.60 -6.10
CA ALA A 45 -9.10 25.27 -5.35
C ALA A 45 -8.79 25.00 -3.87
N VAL A 46 -7.68 24.32 -3.58
CA VAL A 46 -7.21 24.11 -2.19
C VAL A 46 -6.91 25.45 -1.51
N ALA A 47 -6.18 26.36 -2.17
CA ALA A 47 -5.87 27.70 -1.64
C ALA A 47 -7.14 28.49 -1.33
N LYS A 48 -8.12 28.49 -2.26
CA LYS A 48 -9.41 29.15 -2.09
C LYS A 48 -10.17 28.61 -0.88
N GLN A 49 -10.20 27.29 -0.71
CA GLN A 49 -10.90 26.64 0.41
C GLN A 49 -10.22 26.88 1.75
N LEU A 50 -8.88 26.93 1.77
CA LEU A 50 -8.09 27.25 2.97
C LEU A 50 -8.14 28.75 3.32
N GLY A 51 -8.63 29.61 2.42
CA GLY A 51 -8.66 31.06 2.63
C GLY A 51 -7.30 31.74 2.46
N VAL A 52 -6.37 31.13 1.71
CA VAL A 52 -5.03 31.67 1.43
C VAL A 52 -4.88 32.04 -0.04
N THR A 53 -3.88 32.87 -0.35
CA THR A 53 -3.54 33.17 -1.74
C THR A 53 -2.83 31.97 -2.39
N GLY A 54 -2.97 31.82 -3.72
CA GLY A 54 -2.22 30.80 -4.47
C GLY A 54 -0.71 30.82 -4.17
N PRO A 55 -0.02 31.99 -4.24
CA PRO A 55 1.40 32.08 -3.88
C PRO A 55 1.74 31.65 -2.45
N ALA A 56 0.82 31.81 -1.48
CA ALA A 56 1.04 31.33 -0.13
C ALA A 56 0.99 29.80 -0.04
N LEU A 57 0.11 29.15 -0.81
CA LEU A 57 0.03 27.69 -0.89
C LEU A 57 1.31 27.07 -1.47
N TYR A 58 1.91 27.72 -2.47
CA TYR A 58 3.16 27.25 -3.08
C TYR A 58 4.37 27.23 -2.12
N LYS A 59 4.28 27.89 -0.95
CA LYS A 59 5.28 27.78 0.13
C LYS A 59 5.23 26.43 0.86
N TYR A 60 4.13 25.70 0.71
CA TYR A 60 3.93 24.38 1.30
C TYR A 60 4.13 23.28 0.26
N PHE A 61 3.54 23.42 -0.93
CA PHE A 61 3.65 22.44 -2.01
C PHE A 61 4.03 23.11 -3.32
N ARG A 62 5.14 22.69 -3.93
CA ARG A 62 5.72 23.35 -5.10
C ARG A 62 4.88 23.16 -6.36
N SER A 63 4.14 22.06 -6.43
CA SER A 63 3.28 21.71 -7.54
C SER A 63 2.14 20.80 -7.10
N ARG A 64 1.20 20.55 -8.01
CA ARG A 64 0.17 19.53 -7.83
C ARG A 64 0.79 18.15 -7.60
N ASP A 65 1.84 17.84 -8.35
CA ASP A 65 2.48 16.52 -8.31
C ASP A 65 3.32 16.32 -7.04
N ASP A 66 3.86 17.41 -6.47
CA ASP A 66 4.52 17.42 -5.15
C ASP A 66 3.51 17.02 -4.05
N LEU A 67 2.32 17.62 -4.07
CA LEU A 67 1.22 17.26 -3.16
C LEU A 67 0.71 15.83 -3.40
N LEU A 68 0.53 15.43 -4.66
CA LEU A 68 0.06 14.10 -5.01
C LEU A 68 1.06 13.01 -4.58
N THR A 69 2.35 13.26 -4.77
CA THR A 69 3.43 12.37 -4.33
C THR A 69 3.41 12.19 -2.83
N GLU A 70 3.33 13.27 -2.06
CA GLU A 70 3.27 13.17 -0.60
C GLU A 70 2.06 12.36 -0.11
N LEU A 71 0.89 12.58 -0.71
CA LEU A 71 -0.32 11.80 -0.41
C LEU A 71 -0.16 10.32 -0.74
N ILE A 72 0.47 9.98 -1.87
CA ILE A 72 0.73 8.58 -2.27
C ILE A 72 1.71 7.91 -1.32
N LEU A 73 2.80 8.59 -0.95
CA LEU A 73 3.80 8.04 -0.03
C LEU A 73 3.20 7.81 1.36
N GLU A 74 2.40 8.76 1.86
CA GLU A 74 1.68 8.61 3.13
C GLU A 74 0.66 7.48 3.08
N ALA A 75 -0.08 7.34 1.98
CA ALA A 75 -1.03 6.23 1.81
C ALA A 75 -0.31 4.87 1.83
N PHE A 76 0.85 4.75 1.18
CA PHE A 76 1.65 3.54 1.27
C PHE A 76 2.20 3.28 2.68
N ASP A 77 2.66 4.31 3.37
CA ASP A 77 3.17 4.18 4.75
C ASP A 77 2.06 3.74 5.72
N ASP A 78 0.86 4.27 5.55
CA ASP A 78 -0.32 3.95 6.37
C ASP A 78 -0.80 2.50 6.14
N VAL A 79 -1.01 2.09 4.88
CA VAL A 79 -1.41 0.70 4.58
C VAL A 79 -0.32 -0.30 4.97
N ALA A 80 0.95 0.04 4.77
CA ALA A 80 2.05 -0.82 5.22
C ALA A 80 2.08 -0.92 6.76
N GLY A 81 1.72 0.15 7.47
CA GLY A 81 1.52 0.14 8.93
C GLY A 81 0.42 -0.83 9.36
N ALA A 82 -0.76 -0.74 8.73
CA ALA A 82 -1.89 -1.62 9.00
C ALA A 82 -1.55 -3.11 8.76
N VAL A 83 -0.93 -3.42 7.62
CA VAL A 83 -0.52 -4.79 7.28
C VAL A 83 0.58 -5.30 8.22
N ARG A 84 1.58 -4.49 8.55
CA ARG A 84 2.63 -4.88 9.52
C ARG A 84 2.06 -5.14 10.92
N ALA A 85 1.08 -4.36 11.37
CA ALA A 85 0.44 -4.58 12.66
C ALA A 85 -0.32 -5.92 12.73
N ALA A 86 -0.81 -6.41 11.58
CA ALA A 86 -1.46 -7.71 11.46
C ALA A 86 -0.49 -8.87 11.21
N ALA A 87 0.81 -8.60 11.01
CA ALA A 87 1.84 -9.62 10.81
C ALA A 87 2.19 -10.30 12.15
N GLY A 88 1.26 -11.12 12.64
CA GLY A 88 1.42 -11.94 13.84
C GLY A 88 2.13 -13.27 13.57
N GLY A 89 2.34 -14.02 14.65
CA GLY A 89 2.71 -15.43 14.59
C GLY A 89 1.50 -16.34 14.31
N GLY A 90 1.74 -17.64 14.23
CA GLY A 90 0.72 -18.65 13.95
C GLY A 90 0.90 -19.35 12.59
N PRO A 91 -0.01 -20.27 12.24
CA PRO A 91 0.03 -21.00 10.98
C PRO A 91 0.04 -20.04 9.76
N PRO A 92 0.74 -20.38 8.66
CA PRO A 92 0.81 -19.54 7.46
C PRO A 92 -0.56 -19.11 6.93
N ARG A 93 -1.52 -20.03 6.88
CA ARG A 93 -2.89 -19.73 6.43
C ARG A 93 -3.56 -18.64 7.28
N GLU A 94 -3.50 -18.76 8.60
CA GLU A 94 -4.09 -17.76 9.52
C GLU A 94 -3.44 -16.39 9.34
N ARG A 95 -2.11 -16.36 9.17
CA ARG A 95 -1.35 -15.13 8.87
C ARG A 95 -1.80 -14.52 7.55
N LEU A 96 -2.03 -15.32 6.51
CA LEU A 96 -2.52 -14.83 5.22
C LEU A 96 -3.87 -14.12 5.35
N HIS A 97 -4.82 -14.71 6.07
CA HIS A 97 -6.11 -14.06 6.34
C HIS A 97 -5.95 -12.77 7.14
N ALA A 98 -5.10 -12.76 8.17
CA ALA A 98 -4.87 -11.56 8.97
C ALA A 98 -4.35 -10.39 8.13
N LEU A 99 -3.35 -10.65 7.26
CA LEU A 99 -2.80 -9.63 6.37
C LEU A 99 -3.83 -9.15 5.34
N ALA A 100 -4.58 -10.08 4.73
CA ALA A 100 -5.61 -9.77 3.75
C ALA A 100 -6.74 -8.90 4.34
N ARG A 101 -7.23 -9.27 5.53
CA ARG A 101 -8.25 -8.52 6.26
C ARG A 101 -7.75 -7.15 6.70
N ALA A 102 -6.49 -7.03 7.10
CA ALA A 102 -5.90 -5.74 7.45
C ALA A 102 -5.81 -4.80 6.24
N PHE A 103 -5.39 -5.30 5.09
CA PHE A 103 -5.36 -4.53 3.84
C PHE A 103 -6.77 -4.10 3.41
N HIS A 104 -7.74 -5.03 3.43
CA HIS A 104 -9.14 -4.75 3.12
C HIS A 104 -9.77 -3.73 4.08
N GLY A 105 -9.60 -3.92 5.39
CA GLY A 105 -10.11 -3.01 6.41
C GLY A 105 -9.54 -1.61 6.27
N TRP A 106 -8.23 -1.49 5.99
CA TRP A 106 -7.61 -0.19 5.69
C TRP A 106 -8.22 0.46 4.44
N ALA A 107 -8.40 -0.29 3.36
CA ALA A 107 -8.91 0.23 2.10
C ALA A 107 -10.37 0.70 2.20
N VAL A 108 -11.23 -0.06 2.89
CA VAL A 108 -12.63 0.31 3.14
C VAL A 108 -12.74 1.53 4.06
N ALA A 109 -11.87 1.65 5.05
CA ALA A 109 -11.81 2.83 5.92
C ALA A 109 -11.27 4.08 5.20
N ASN A 110 -10.45 3.90 4.16
CA ASN A 110 -9.75 4.97 3.46
C ASN A 110 -9.97 4.92 1.94
N PRO A 111 -11.22 4.99 1.44
CA PRO A 111 -11.52 4.76 0.02
C PRO A 111 -10.79 5.75 -0.91
N HIS A 112 -10.61 7.00 -0.48
CA HIS A 112 -9.91 8.02 -1.27
C HIS A 112 -8.39 7.79 -1.34
N LEU A 113 -7.78 7.29 -0.27
CA LEU A 113 -6.36 6.91 -0.28
C LEU A 113 -6.15 5.64 -1.10
N PHE A 114 -7.05 4.66 -0.97
CA PHE A 114 -7.02 3.46 -1.79
C PHE A 114 -7.13 3.80 -3.29
N GLN A 115 -8.04 4.71 -3.66
CA GLN A 115 -8.17 5.18 -5.04
C GLN A 115 -6.90 5.87 -5.58
N LEU A 116 -6.08 6.49 -4.73
CA LEU A 116 -4.78 7.02 -5.15
C LEU A 116 -3.78 5.93 -5.48
N LEU A 117 -3.83 4.80 -4.78
CA LEU A 117 -2.90 3.69 -4.96
C LEU A 117 -3.31 2.72 -6.07
N ALA A 118 -4.62 2.50 -6.23
CA ALA A 118 -5.18 1.46 -7.10
C ALA A 118 -6.15 1.98 -8.17
N GLY A 119 -6.41 3.29 -8.20
CA GLY A 119 -7.32 3.92 -9.17
C GLY A 119 -6.67 4.22 -10.52
N THR A 120 -7.38 4.99 -11.34
CA THR A 120 -6.91 5.40 -12.66
C THR A 120 -5.64 6.24 -12.54
N PRO A 121 -4.55 5.89 -13.27
CA PRO A 121 -3.34 6.70 -13.30
C PRO A 121 -3.64 8.16 -13.65
N SER A 122 -3.07 9.09 -12.89
CA SER A 122 -3.21 10.52 -13.19
C SER A 122 -2.45 10.84 -14.49
N PRO A 123 -3.10 11.44 -15.51
CA PRO A 123 -2.41 11.88 -16.72
C PRO A 123 -1.24 12.81 -16.39
N GLY A 124 -0.07 12.54 -16.98
CA GLY A 124 1.14 13.36 -16.81
C GLY A 124 1.83 13.26 -15.45
N TYR A 125 1.33 12.42 -14.52
CA TYR A 125 1.99 12.18 -13.24
C TYR A 125 2.95 10.99 -13.34
N GLU A 126 4.20 11.20 -12.94
CA GLU A 126 5.19 10.13 -12.79
C GLU A 126 5.54 9.99 -11.31
N ALA A 127 5.27 8.82 -10.74
CA ALA A 127 5.61 8.54 -9.35
C ALA A 127 7.13 8.48 -9.18
N PRO A 128 7.71 9.11 -8.14
CA PRO A 128 9.14 9.05 -7.94
C PRO A 128 9.60 7.62 -7.58
N PRO A 129 10.89 7.28 -7.80
CA PRO A 129 11.42 5.94 -7.54
C PRO A 129 11.18 5.41 -6.12
N GLU A 130 11.14 6.28 -5.12
CA GLU A 130 10.86 5.91 -3.72
C GLU A 130 9.46 5.31 -3.50
N SER A 131 8.51 5.62 -4.38
CA SER A 131 7.15 5.05 -4.35
C SER A 131 7.19 3.53 -4.48
N MET A 132 8.14 3.00 -5.26
CA MET A 132 8.33 1.56 -5.43
C MET A 132 8.80 0.89 -4.12
N LEU A 133 9.67 1.55 -3.36
CA LEU A 133 10.13 1.05 -2.07
C LEU A 133 8.99 1.00 -1.05
N ARG A 134 8.15 2.03 -1.05
CA ARG A 134 6.95 2.13 -0.21
C ARG A 134 5.90 1.08 -0.59
N ALA A 135 5.64 0.89 -1.88
CA ALA A 135 4.77 -0.19 -2.37
C ALA A 135 5.26 -1.59 -1.94
N ARG A 136 6.57 -1.86 -2.06
CA ARG A 136 7.19 -3.11 -1.60
C ARG A 136 7.05 -3.33 -0.09
N SER A 137 6.98 -2.26 0.70
CA SER A 137 6.79 -2.35 2.15
C SER A 137 5.39 -2.84 2.54
N VAL A 138 4.39 -2.67 1.66
CA VAL A 138 3.04 -3.23 1.82
C VAL A 138 3.03 -4.74 1.59
N LEU A 139 3.78 -5.20 0.58
CA LEU A 139 3.85 -6.61 0.18
C LEU A 139 4.83 -7.42 1.03
N GLY A 140 5.81 -6.77 1.64
CA GLY A 140 6.86 -7.41 2.44
C GLY A 140 6.33 -8.43 3.46
N PRO A 141 5.33 -8.10 4.29
CA PRO A 141 4.75 -9.03 5.27
C PRO A 141 4.13 -10.31 4.68
N PHE A 142 3.75 -10.32 3.40
CA PHE A 142 3.20 -11.51 2.72
C PHE A 142 4.28 -12.51 2.31
N LEU A 143 5.50 -12.05 1.99
CA LEU A 143 6.60 -12.93 1.57
C LEU A 143 6.86 -14.10 2.54
N PRO A 144 7.02 -13.89 3.87
CA PRO A 144 7.29 -14.98 4.81
C PRO A 144 6.06 -15.88 5.08
N VAL A 145 4.88 -15.58 4.53
CA VAL A 145 3.73 -16.48 4.58
C VAL A 145 3.89 -17.62 3.57
N PHE A 146 4.41 -17.31 2.39
CA PHE A 146 4.53 -18.25 1.29
C PHE A 146 5.90 -18.94 1.21
N ALA A 147 6.93 -18.39 1.88
CA ALA A 147 8.31 -18.88 1.77
C ALA A 147 8.50 -20.36 2.17
N GLY A 148 7.68 -20.87 3.11
CA GLY A 148 7.68 -22.27 3.54
C GLY A 148 6.63 -23.15 2.86
N GLY A 149 5.81 -22.59 1.98
CA GLY A 149 4.81 -23.34 1.21
C GLY A 149 5.40 -24.05 -0.01
N HIS A 150 4.55 -24.58 -0.86
CA HIS A 150 4.97 -25.16 -2.13
C HIS A 150 3.98 -24.85 -3.26
N CYS A 151 4.48 -24.53 -4.44
CA CYS A 151 3.64 -24.34 -5.62
C CYS A 151 2.99 -25.68 -6.04
N ARG A 152 1.68 -25.64 -6.30
CA ARG A 152 1.01 -26.74 -7.02
C ARG A 152 1.37 -26.68 -8.52
N PRO A 153 1.17 -27.75 -9.30
CA PRO A 153 1.53 -27.78 -10.72
C PRO A 153 1.01 -26.60 -11.55
N GLY A 154 -0.19 -26.08 -11.25
CA GLY A 154 -0.75 -24.91 -11.94
C GLY A 154 -0.04 -23.58 -11.66
N THR A 155 0.75 -23.50 -10.58
CA THR A 155 1.49 -22.28 -10.17
C THR A 155 2.98 -22.34 -10.48
N GLU A 156 3.50 -23.51 -10.91
CA GLU A 156 4.93 -23.69 -11.21
C GLU A 156 5.45 -22.77 -12.32
N PRO A 157 4.70 -22.50 -13.42
CA PRO A 157 5.18 -21.56 -14.44
C PRO A 157 5.41 -20.15 -13.90
N LEU A 158 4.56 -19.69 -12.97
CA LEU A 158 4.73 -18.38 -12.31
C LEU A 158 5.93 -18.40 -11.36
N ARG A 159 6.09 -19.47 -10.57
CA ARG A 159 7.26 -19.65 -9.70
C ARG A 159 8.58 -19.57 -10.48
N GLU A 160 8.66 -20.22 -11.64
CA GLU A 160 9.84 -20.18 -12.50
C GLU A 160 10.14 -18.76 -13.02
N GLN A 161 9.11 -17.96 -13.36
CA GLN A 161 9.30 -16.56 -13.69
C GLN A 161 9.82 -15.74 -12.50
N MET A 162 9.28 -15.98 -11.30
CA MET A 162 9.73 -15.30 -10.08
C MET A 162 11.18 -15.69 -9.72
N ARG A 163 11.58 -16.95 -9.93
CA ARG A 163 12.98 -17.40 -9.76
C ARG A 163 13.93 -16.58 -10.63
N ARG A 164 13.63 -16.45 -11.93
CA ARG A 164 14.43 -15.64 -12.86
C ARG A 164 14.50 -14.18 -12.43
N TRP A 165 13.37 -13.61 -12.00
CA TRP A 165 13.33 -12.23 -11.55
C TRP A 165 14.25 -11.97 -10.34
N VAL A 166 14.29 -12.89 -9.37
CA VAL A 166 15.20 -12.83 -8.22
C VAL A 166 16.67 -12.90 -8.66
N GLU A 167 17.00 -13.81 -9.58
CA GLU A 167 18.36 -14.01 -10.07
C GLU A 167 18.88 -12.81 -10.88
N GLU A 168 18.01 -12.20 -11.69
CA GLU A 168 18.37 -11.12 -12.60
C GLU A 168 18.33 -9.73 -11.92
N THR A 169 17.61 -9.60 -10.80
CA THR A 169 17.37 -8.29 -10.15
C THR A 169 17.87 -8.26 -8.70
N PRO A 170 19.10 -7.78 -8.43
CA PRO A 170 19.67 -7.76 -7.07
C PRO A 170 18.81 -7.02 -6.03
N ALA A 171 18.15 -5.94 -6.42
CA ALA A 171 17.26 -5.18 -5.54
C ALA A 171 16.00 -5.95 -5.12
N VAL A 172 15.58 -6.96 -5.89
CA VAL A 172 14.47 -7.85 -5.56
C VAL A 172 14.95 -8.95 -4.62
N ALA A 173 16.13 -9.54 -4.89
CA ALA A 173 16.74 -10.51 -3.99
C ALA A 173 16.99 -9.93 -2.58
N GLU A 174 17.49 -8.70 -2.48
CA GLU A 174 17.64 -7.99 -1.20
C GLU A 174 16.31 -7.79 -0.48
N TRP A 175 15.28 -7.35 -1.23
CA TRP A 175 13.95 -7.15 -0.67
C TRP A 175 13.37 -8.44 -0.12
N VAL A 176 13.44 -9.55 -0.88
CA VAL A 176 12.94 -10.85 -0.40
C VAL A 176 13.70 -11.31 0.84
N ARG A 177 15.04 -11.25 0.83
CA ARG A 177 15.86 -11.62 1.99
C ARG A 177 15.57 -10.77 3.24
N THR A 178 15.17 -9.52 3.06
CA THR A 178 14.81 -8.63 4.18
C THR A 178 13.56 -9.12 4.91
N PHE A 179 12.57 -9.67 4.20
CA PHE A 179 11.28 -10.06 4.77
C PHE A 179 11.13 -11.58 4.99
N ALA A 180 11.78 -12.38 4.16
CA ALA A 180 11.76 -13.84 4.16
C ALA A 180 13.19 -14.36 3.96
N PRO A 181 14.04 -14.31 5.00
CA PRO A 181 15.43 -14.79 4.91
C PRO A 181 15.53 -16.32 4.79
N GLU A 182 14.45 -17.04 5.16
CA GLU A 182 14.34 -18.49 5.09
C GLU A 182 13.26 -18.90 4.09
N GLY A 183 13.38 -20.12 3.55
CA GLY A 183 12.44 -20.68 2.57
C GLY A 183 12.86 -20.43 1.13
N ASP A 184 11.94 -20.69 0.20
CA ASP A 184 12.17 -20.53 -1.24
C ASP A 184 11.74 -19.13 -1.72
N PRO A 185 12.67 -18.26 -2.16
CA PRO A 185 12.36 -16.91 -2.65
C PRO A 185 11.37 -16.89 -3.83
N ALA A 186 11.45 -17.90 -4.70
CA ALA A 186 10.59 -17.97 -5.88
C ALA A 186 9.13 -18.26 -5.49
N THR A 187 8.92 -19.20 -4.56
CA THR A 187 7.59 -19.51 -4.00
C THR A 187 7.05 -18.32 -3.19
N ALA A 188 7.90 -17.66 -2.39
CA ALA A 188 7.52 -16.48 -1.63
C ALA A 188 6.95 -15.37 -2.52
N LEU A 189 7.63 -15.07 -3.63
CA LEU A 189 7.20 -14.06 -4.60
C LEU A 189 5.97 -14.50 -5.38
N ALA A 190 5.90 -15.76 -5.83
CA ALA A 190 4.75 -16.26 -6.57
C ALA A 190 3.45 -16.10 -5.76
N GLY A 191 3.46 -16.57 -4.51
CA GLY A 191 2.33 -16.41 -3.60
C GLY A 191 2.02 -14.94 -3.31
N THR A 192 3.04 -14.10 -3.11
CA THR A 192 2.85 -12.66 -2.84
C THR A 192 2.23 -11.91 -4.03
N VAL A 193 2.66 -12.19 -5.27
CA VAL A 193 2.09 -11.59 -6.47
C VAL A 193 0.65 -12.06 -6.70
N MET A 194 0.37 -13.34 -6.46
CA MET A 194 -1.00 -13.86 -6.52
C MET A 194 -1.89 -13.22 -5.44
N ALA A 195 -1.41 -13.13 -4.19
CA ALA A 195 -2.11 -12.44 -3.10
C ALA A 195 -2.43 -11.00 -3.50
N TRP A 196 -1.45 -10.28 -4.05
CA TRP A 196 -1.62 -8.92 -4.52
C TRP A 196 -2.71 -8.79 -5.59
N ALA A 197 -2.69 -9.66 -6.61
CA ALA A 197 -3.69 -9.64 -7.68
C ALA A 197 -5.11 -9.90 -7.14
N GLN A 198 -5.26 -10.87 -6.24
CA GLN A 198 -6.56 -11.19 -5.62
C GLN A 198 -7.07 -10.07 -4.72
N LEU A 199 -6.19 -9.50 -3.89
CA LEU A 199 -6.51 -8.35 -3.04
C LEU A 199 -6.96 -7.16 -3.88
N GLN A 200 -6.20 -6.82 -4.93
CA GLN A 200 -6.55 -5.72 -5.83
C GLN A 200 -7.92 -5.92 -6.49
N GLY A 201 -8.24 -7.16 -6.92
CA GLY A 201 -9.55 -7.47 -7.49
C GLY A 201 -10.70 -7.28 -6.50
N VAL A 202 -10.67 -8.02 -5.39
CA VAL A 202 -11.78 -8.02 -4.41
C VAL A 202 -11.94 -6.67 -3.74
N VAL A 203 -10.84 -6.05 -3.30
CA VAL A 203 -10.88 -4.79 -2.55
C VAL A 203 -11.28 -3.62 -3.44
N SER A 204 -10.83 -3.58 -4.70
CA SER A 204 -11.25 -2.51 -5.61
C SER A 204 -12.74 -2.57 -5.91
N LEU A 205 -13.28 -3.77 -6.16
CA LEU A 205 -14.71 -3.95 -6.39
C LEU A 205 -15.54 -3.55 -5.16
N ASP A 206 -15.07 -3.90 -3.96
CA ASP A 206 -15.76 -3.54 -2.72
C ASP A 206 -15.75 -2.03 -2.45
N VAL A 207 -14.57 -1.40 -2.53
CA VAL A 207 -14.41 0.06 -2.33
C VAL A 207 -15.21 0.87 -3.35
N GLN A 208 -15.36 0.37 -4.57
CA GLN A 208 -16.17 1.01 -5.63
C GLN A 208 -17.68 0.69 -5.51
N GLY A 209 -18.10 -0.07 -4.51
CA GLY A 209 -19.50 -0.44 -4.29
C GLY A 209 -20.06 -1.41 -5.34
N GLN A 210 -19.21 -2.10 -6.10
CA GLN A 210 -19.64 -3.02 -7.17
C GLN A 210 -20.32 -4.28 -6.63
N PHE A 211 -20.20 -4.56 -5.33
CA PHE A 211 -20.90 -5.64 -4.65
C PHE A 211 -22.31 -5.25 -4.15
N ALA A 212 -22.71 -3.99 -4.29
CA ALA A 212 -24.03 -3.55 -3.89
C ALA A 212 -25.12 -4.34 -4.63
N GLY A 213 -25.99 -5.02 -3.86
CA GLY A 213 -27.08 -5.83 -4.41
C GLY A 213 -26.71 -7.27 -4.80
N LEU A 214 -25.45 -7.71 -4.62
CA LEU A 214 -25.03 -9.09 -4.95
C LEU A 214 -25.25 -10.12 -3.83
N GLY A 215 -25.72 -9.69 -2.66
CA GLY A 215 -26.11 -10.59 -1.56
C GLY A 215 -24.95 -11.21 -0.76
N HIS A 216 -23.72 -10.72 -0.93
CA HIS A 216 -22.55 -11.09 -0.13
C HIS A 216 -21.81 -9.86 0.37
N SER A 217 -20.88 -10.04 1.33
CA SER A 217 -19.94 -8.98 1.73
C SER A 217 -18.60 -9.14 1.01
N GLY A 218 -17.86 -8.04 0.81
CA GLY A 218 -16.49 -8.12 0.30
C GLY A 218 -15.57 -8.91 1.23
N ALA A 219 -15.74 -8.79 2.55
CA ALA A 219 -14.98 -9.55 3.54
C ALA A 219 -15.16 -11.07 3.43
N THR A 220 -16.40 -11.55 3.29
CA THR A 220 -16.69 -12.99 3.10
C THR A 220 -16.14 -13.54 1.78
N LEU A 221 -16.21 -12.74 0.71
CA LEU A 221 -15.62 -13.13 -0.57
C LEU A 221 -14.10 -13.19 -0.49
N LEU A 222 -13.49 -12.19 0.19
CA LEU A 222 -12.06 -12.13 0.40
C LEU A 222 -11.55 -13.37 1.12
N ASP A 223 -12.20 -13.79 2.20
CA ASP A 223 -11.80 -15.00 2.93
C ASP A 223 -11.82 -16.24 2.03
N ALA A 224 -12.88 -16.44 1.23
CA ALA A 224 -12.96 -17.57 0.31
C ALA A 224 -11.86 -17.55 -0.79
N VAL A 225 -11.56 -16.36 -1.32
CA VAL A 225 -10.48 -16.18 -2.31
C VAL A 225 -9.10 -16.45 -1.68
N ILE A 226 -8.90 -16.02 -0.44
CA ILE A 226 -7.65 -16.24 0.30
C ILE A 226 -7.47 -17.72 0.65
N ASP A 227 -8.53 -18.46 0.99
CA ASP A 227 -8.47 -19.91 1.19
C ASP A 227 -8.05 -20.65 -0.09
N ALA A 228 -8.64 -20.29 -1.23
CA ALA A 228 -8.27 -20.88 -2.52
C ALA A 228 -6.81 -20.58 -2.90
N LEU A 229 -6.33 -19.38 -2.58
CA LEU A 229 -4.92 -19.01 -2.75
C LEU A 229 -4.02 -19.85 -1.85
N ALA A 230 -4.36 -19.98 -0.56
CA ALA A 230 -3.61 -20.79 0.39
C ALA A 230 -3.47 -22.24 -0.09
N ASP A 231 -4.56 -22.84 -0.58
CA ASP A 231 -4.56 -24.19 -1.16
C ASP A 231 -3.60 -24.29 -2.35
N SER A 232 -3.62 -23.31 -3.26
CA SER A 232 -2.78 -23.28 -4.46
C SER A 232 -1.27 -23.19 -4.16
N MET A 233 -0.94 -22.62 -2.99
CA MET A 233 0.43 -22.42 -2.50
C MET A 233 0.84 -23.44 -1.42
N GLY A 234 0.02 -24.47 -1.18
CA GLY A 234 0.34 -25.55 -0.25
C GLY A 234 0.49 -25.10 1.20
N LEU A 235 -0.34 -24.14 1.63
CA LEU A 235 -0.38 -23.61 3.00
C LEU A 235 -1.38 -24.32 3.92
#